data_AF-A0A381UZZ9-F1
#
_entry.id   AF-A0A381UZZ9-F1
#
_cell.length_a   1.000
_cell.length_b   1.000
_cell.length_c   1.000
_cell.angle_alpha   90.00
_cell.angle_beta   90.00
_cell.angle_gamma   90.00
#
_symmetry.space_group_name_H-M   'P 1'
#
loop_
_entity.id
_entity.type
_entity.pdbx_description
1 polymer ?
#
loop_
_entity_poly.entity_id
_entity_poly.type
_entity_poly.pdbx_seq_one_letter_code
_entity_poly.pdbx_strand_id
1 'polypeptide(L)' 'MTSLPNLEHLWMPFSANRDFKSAPRLMNEAEGMYYKKQDGTPVLDGTAGLW' A
#
# COMPACT_ATOMS: atom_id res chain seq x y z
N MET A 1 2.73 7.40 16.44
CA MET A 1 2.32 7.57 15.04
C MET A 1 3.57 7.42 14.19
N THR A 2 3.62 6.42 13.33
CA THR A 2 4.79 6.18 12.46
C THR A 2 4.83 7.27 11.39
N SER A 3 5.98 7.95 11.23
CA SER A 3 6.16 8.93 10.15
C SER A 3 6.05 8.23 8.80
N LEU A 4 5.34 8.83 7.84
CA LEU A 4 5.33 8.34 6.48
C LEU A 4 6.74 8.42 5.86
N PRO A 5 7.15 7.45 5.03
CA PRO A 5 8.42 7.50 4.32
C PRO A 5 8.41 8.64 3.28
N ASN A 6 9.60 9.13 2.93
CA ASN A 6 9.74 10.03 1.79
C ASN A 6 9.56 9.24 0.48
N LEU A 7 8.54 9.59 -0.30
CA LEU A 7 8.18 8.93 -1.55
C LEU A 7 8.51 9.75 -2.80
N GLU A 8 9.22 10.88 -2.68
CA GLU A 8 9.48 11.79 -3.80
C GLU A 8 10.16 11.09 -4.99
N HIS A 9 11.09 10.18 -4.69
CA HIS A 9 11.85 9.44 -5.70
C HIS A 9 11.15 8.18 -6.23
N LEU A 10 10.02 7.79 -5.64
CA LEU A 10 9.26 6.62 -6.10
C LEU A 10 8.29 7.04 -7.21
N TRP A 11 8.50 6.51 -8.41
CA TRP A 11 7.54 6.59 -9.51
C TRP A 11 6.85 5.23 -9.67
N MET A 12 5.59 5.16 -9.26
CA MET A 12 4.81 3.93 -9.31
C MET A 12 4.24 3.66 -10.71
N PRO A 13 4.26 2.41 -11.17
CA PRO A 13 3.68 2.02 -12.46
C PRO A 13 2.15 2.11 -12.41
N PHE A 14 1.54 2.52 -13.52
CA PHE A 14 0.07 2.57 -13.71
C PHE A 14 -0.70 3.20 -12.54
N SER A 15 -0.13 4.22 -11.91
CA SER A 15 -0.65 4.80 -10.67
C SER A 15 -0.78 6.31 -10.76
N ALA A 16 -1.84 6.86 -10.15
CA ALA A 16 -1.95 8.29 -9.88
C ALA A 16 -0.92 8.70 -8.80
N ASN A 17 0.29 9.03 -9.24
CA ASN A 17 1.45 9.21 -8.36
C ASN A 17 1.29 10.36 -7.36
N ARG A 18 0.66 11.47 -7.76
CA ARG A 18 0.40 12.61 -6.86
C ARG A 18 -0.52 12.21 -5.70
N ASP A 19 -1.63 11.55 -6.02
CA ASP A 19 -2.61 11.14 -5.01
C ASP A 19 -2.02 10.09 -4.07
N PHE A 20 -1.29 9.11 -4.61
CA PHE A 20 -0.60 8.11 -3.80
C PHE A 20 0.41 8.75 -2.84
N LYS A 21 1.25 9.70 -3.29
CA LYS A 21 2.23 10.38 -2.44
C LYS A 21 1.58 11.19 -1.32
N SER A 22 0.39 11.77 -1.55
CA SER A 22 -0.34 12.54 -0.54
C SER A 22 -0.99 11.68 0.56
N ALA A 23 -1.38 10.44 0.22
CA ALA A 23 -2.06 9.51 1.12
C ALA A 23 -1.71 8.06 0.74
N PRO A 24 -0.49 7.59 1.07
CA PRO A 24 0.00 6.31 0.59
C PRO A 24 -0.73 5.15 1.27
N ARG A 25 -1.16 4.17 0.46
CA ARG A 25 -1.75 2.91 0.93
C ARG A 25 -0.64 1.87 1.07
N LEU A 26 -0.01 1.83 2.25
CA LEU A 26 1.09 0.92 2.55
C LEU A 26 0.60 -0.34 3.28
N MET A 27 1.09 -1.50 2.86
CA MET A 27 0.89 -2.79 3.51
C MET A 27 2.21 -3.27 4.11
N ASN A 28 2.18 -3.92 5.27
CA ASN A 28 3.40 -4.42 5.95
C ASN A 28 3.45 -5.96 6.07
N GLU A 29 2.34 -6.66 5.88
CA GLU A 29 2.25 -8.12 5.94
C GLU A 29 1.28 -8.65 4.88
N ALA A 30 1.46 -9.91 4.49
CA ALA A 30 0.56 -10.66 3.63
C ALA A 30 0.49 -12.12 4.10
N GLU A 31 -0.72 -12.67 4.26
CA GLU A 31 -0.93 -14.08 4.61
C GLU A 31 -2.25 -14.59 3.99
N GLY A 32 -2.17 -15.70 3.24
CA GLY A 32 -3.32 -16.24 2.53
C GLY A 32 -3.93 -15.22 1.56
N MET A 33 -5.22 -14.93 1.71
CA MET A 33 -5.98 -13.98 0.89
C MET A 33 -6.01 -12.55 1.44
N TYR A 34 -5.13 -12.20 2.40
CA TYR A 34 -5.19 -10.91 3.07
C TYR A 34 -3.84 -10.18 3.10
N TYR A 35 -3.89 -8.89 2.79
CA TYR A 35 -2.86 -7.94 3.19
C TYR A 35 -3.20 -7.31 4.55
N LYS A 36 -2.20 -6.81 5.27
CA LYS A 36 -2.41 -5.95 6.45
C LYS A 36 -1.80 -4.58 6.23
N LYS A 37 -2.55 -3.55 6.62
CA LYS A 37 -2.05 -2.18 6.75
C LYS A 37 -1.11 -2.08 7.96
N GLN A 38 -0.33 -1.01 8.01
CA GLN A 38 0.58 -0.72 9.13
C GLN A 38 -0.12 -0.57 10.49
N ASP A 39 -1.42 -0.24 10.52
CA ASP A 39 -2.24 -0.16 11.73
C ASP A 39 -2.86 -1.51 12.15
N GLY A 40 -2.55 -2.59 11.41
CA GLY A 40 -3.07 -3.94 11.64
C GLY A 40 -4.39 -4.24 10.94
N THR A 41 -5.01 -3.27 10.24
CA THR A 41 -6.27 -3.50 9.53
C THR A 41 -6.10 -4.54 8.41
N PRO A 42 -6.85 -5.65 8.40
CA PRO A 42 -6.82 -6.61 7.31
C PRO A 42 -7.55 -6.08 6.07
N VAL A 43 -7.04 -6.41 4.89
CA VAL A 43 -7.60 -6.03 3.59
C VAL A 43 -7.65 -7.28 2.72
N LEU A 44 -8.84 -7.67 2.26
CA LEU A 44 -9.02 -8.79 1.35
C LEU A 44 -8.28 -8.50 0.03
N ASP A 45 -7.44 -9.45 -0.38
CA ASP A 45 -6.82 -9.46 -1.69
C ASP A 45 -7.78 -10.03 -2.74
N GLY A 46 -8.64 -9.18 -3.28
CA GLY A 46 -9.66 -9.57 -4.25
C GLY A 46 -9.14 -9.81 -5.68
N THR A 47 -7.88 -9.51 -5.94
CA THR A 47 -7.26 -9.62 -7.28
C THR A 47 -6.04 -10.53 -7.29
N ALA A 48 -5.78 -11.25 -6.18
CA ALA A 48 -4.56 -12.04 -5.98
C ALA A 48 -3.28 -11.22 -6.30
N GLY A 49 -3.24 -9.98 -5.82
CA GLY A 49 -2.25 -8.98 -6.16
C GLY A 49 -2.53 -8.35 -7.52
N LEU A 50 -2.08 -9.01 -8.59
CA LEU A 50 -2.27 -8.59 -9.98
C LEU A 50 -2.47 -9.83 -10.87
N TRP A 51 -3.56 -10.56 -10.60
CA TRP A 51 -3.94 -11.85 -11.19
C TRP A 51 -3.17 -13.06 -10.63
#